data_AF-A0A2T2VZ01-F1
#
_entry.id   AF-A0A2T2VZ01-F1
#
_cell.length_a   1.000
_cell.length_b   1.000
_cell.length_c   1.000
_cell.angle_alpha   90.00
_cell.angle_beta   90.00
_cell.angle_gamma   90.00
#
_symmetry.space_group_name_H-M   'P 1'
#
loop_
_entity.id
_entity.type
_entity.pdbx_description
1 polymer ?
#
loop_
_entity_poly.entity_id
_entity_poly.type
_entity_poly.pdbx_seq_one_letter_code
_entity_poly.pdbx_strand_id
1 'polypeptide(L)'
;TLPPDVRQQINAILSQGYRLGIEHVDKRRFQTNAWQSGPAIAGHDAAAASAAVERCLNDYAQDYVRLIGIDPKTKQRIMEHIIQRPGR
;
A
#
# COMPACT_ATOMS: atom_id res chain seq x y z
N THR A 1 -0.02 6.12 14.00
CA THR A 1 0.01 7.29 13.10
C THR A 1 1.01 7.06 12.01
N LEU A 2 0.61 7.21 10.74
CA LEU A 2 1.50 7.01 9.59
C LEU A 2 2.71 7.96 9.60
N PRO A 3 3.86 7.52 9.06
CA PRO A 3 4.93 8.42 8.68
C PRO A 3 4.47 9.49 7.66
N PRO A 4 5.00 10.74 7.71
CA PRO A 4 4.61 11.80 6.79
C PRO A 4 4.82 11.48 5.30
N ASP A 5 5.91 10.80 4.97
CA ASP A 5 6.25 10.35 3.62
C ASP A 5 5.22 9.35 3.07
N VAL A 6 4.75 8.41 3.90
CA VAL A 6 3.70 7.47 3.52
C VAL A 6 2.40 8.22 3.22
N ARG A 7 2.01 9.19 4.06
CA ARG A 7 0.81 10.03 3.78
C ARG A 7 0.96 10.84 2.51
N GLN A 8 2.14 11.41 2.26
CA GLN A 8 2.41 12.15 1.03
C GLN A 8 2.26 11.24 -0.20
N GLN A 9 2.75 10.01 -0.13
CA GLN A 9 2.65 9.05 -1.22
C GLN A 9 1.19 8.65 -1.50
N ILE A 10 0.39 8.39 -0.45
CA ILE A 10 -1.06 8.15 -0.58
C ILE A 10 -1.72 9.32 -1.30
N ASN A 11 -1.48 10.55 -0.85
CA ASN A 11 -2.05 11.75 -1.47
C ASN A 11 -1.62 11.93 -2.93
N ALA A 12 -0.35 11.63 -3.25
CA ALA A 12 0.16 11.71 -4.61
C ALA A 12 -0.53 10.72 -5.56
N ILE A 13 -0.80 9.49 -5.12
CA ILE A 13 -1.52 8.49 -5.91
C ILE A 13 -2.96 8.94 -6.16
N LEU A 14 -3.67 9.35 -5.09
CA LEU A 14 -5.08 9.70 -5.18
C LEU A 14 -5.32 10.99 -5.96
N SER A 15 -4.48 12.02 -5.80
CA SER A 15 -4.61 13.30 -6.51
C SER A 15 -4.42 13.19 -8.02
N GLN A 16 -3.68 12.18 -8.49
CA GLN A 16 -3.54 11.86 -9.91
C GLN A 16 -4.72 11.05 -10.48
N GLY A 17 -5.72 10.73 -9.65
CA GLY A 17 -6.88 9.93 -10.04
C GLY A 17 -6.58 8.43 -10.14
N TYR A 18 -5.46 7.98 -9.56
CA TYR A 18 -5.13 6.55 -9.49
C TYR A 18 -5.76 5.90 -8.25
N ARG A 19 -6.02 4.60 -8.36
CA ARG A 19 -6.48 3.80 -7.22
C ARG A 19 -5.29 3.38 -6.37
N LEU A 20 -5.47 3.42 -5.06
CA LEU A 20 -4.50 2.91 -4.11
C LEU A 20 -4.78 1.42 -3.83
N GLY A 21 -3.75 0.58 -3.97
CA GLY A 21 -3.72 -0.78 -3.47
C GLY A 21 -2.68 -0.94 -2.37
N ILE A 22 -2.86 -1.94 -1.52
CA ILE A 22 -1.85 -2.37 -0.54
C ILE A 22 -1.58 -3.86 -0.75
N GLU A 23 -0.32 -4.26 -0.64
CA GLU A 23 0.06 -5.67 -0.59
C GLU A 23 1.01 -5.93 0.57
N HIS A 24 0.98 -7.14 1.09
CA HIS A 24 1.90 -7.59 2.14
C HIS A 24 2.47 -8.98 1.83
N VAL A 25 3.59 -9.31 2.46
CA VAL A 25 4.23 -10.62 2.30
C VAL A 25 5.22 -10.93 3.44
N ASP A 26 5.21 -12.17 3.93
CA ASP A 26 6.18 -12.65 4.91
C ASP A 26 7.62 -12.70 4.34
N LYS A 27 8.62 -12.82 5.22
CA LYS A 27 10.05 -12.85 4.83
C LYS A 27 10.41 -13.96 3.82
N ARG A 28 9.76 -15.12 3.91
CA ARG A 28 10.05 -16.27 3.04
C ARG A 28 9.46 -16.04 1.65
N ARG A 29 8.20 -15.62 1.57
CA ARG A 29 7.47 -15.35 0.32
C ARG A 29 7.98 -14.11 -0.40
N PHE A 30 8.58 -13.16 0.32
CA PHE A 30 9.25 -12.00 -0.30
C PHE A 30 10.36 -12.43 -1.26
N GLN A 31 11.10 -13.50 -0.94
CA GLN A 31 12.20 -14.02 -1.76
C GLN A 31 11.73 -14.53 -3.14
N THR A 32 10.47 -14.96 -3.23
CA THR A 32 9.85 -15.42 -4.48
C THR A 32 8.87 -14.39 -5.06
N ASN A 33 8.87 -13.16 -4.53
CA ASN A 33 8.00 -12.06 -4.97
C ASN A 33 6.49 -12.41 -4.93
N ALA A 34 6.08 -13.27 -3.99
CA ALA A 34 4.72 -13.80 -3.89
C ALA A 34 3.84 -12.97 -2.95
N TRP A 35 3.45 -11.78 -3.40
CA TRP A 35 2.67 -10.82 -2.64
C TRP A 35 1.20 -11.21 -2.47
N GLN A 36 0.61 -10.80 -1.35
CA GLN A 36 -0.82 -10.96 -1.06
C GLN A 36 -1.51 -9.59 -1.07
N SER A 37 -2.68 -9.52 -1.67
CA SER A 37 -3.50 -8.32 -1.66
C SER A 37 -4.05 -8.03 -0.26
N GLY A 38 -3.86 -6.79 0.20
CA GLY A 38 -4.48 -6.27 1.40
C GLY A 38 -5.95 -5.90 1.18
N PRO A 39 -6.58 -5.24 2.18
CA PRO A 39 -7.98 -4.83 2.08
C PRO A 39 -8.21 -3.85 0.94
N ALA A 40 -9.38 -3.96 0.28
CA ALA A 40 -9.78 -3.03 -0.75
C ALA A 40 -10.01 -1.62 -0.17
N ILE A 41 -9.42 -0.61 -0.81
CA ILE A 41 -9.62 0.80 -0.45
C ILE A 41 -10.67 1.37 -1.41
N ALA A 42 -11.81 1.74 -0.86
CA ALA A 42 -12.91 2.31 -1.65
C ALA A 42 -12.69 3.80 -1.90
N GLY A 43 -12.83 4.23 -3.15
CA GLY A 43 -12.84 5.64 -3.54
C GLY A 43 -11.47 6.32 -3.58
N HIS A 44 -11.48 7.65 -3.48
CA HIS A 44 -10.30 8.53 -3.51
C HIS A 44 -10.16 9.38 -2.24
N ASP A 45 -10.77 8.95 -1.13
CA ASP A 45 -10.67 9.65 0.15
C ASP A 45 -9.33 9.33 0.83
N ALA A 46 -8.51 10.36 1.05
CA ALA A 46 -7.20 10.23 1.68
C ALA A 46 -7.28 9.78 3.15
N ALA A 47 -8.35 10.15 3.86
CA ALA A 47 -8.52 9.77 5.27
C ALA A 47 -8.82 8.28 5.39
N ALA A 48 -9.81 7.77 4.65
CA ALA A 48 -10.12 6.34 4.59
C ALA A 48 -8.92 5.51 4.08
N ALA A 49 -8.23 5.99 3.05
CA ALA A 49 -7.02 5.34 2.53
C ALA A 49 -5.91 5.26 3.60
N SER A 50 -5.65 6.36 4.30
CA SER A 50 -4.66 6.39 5.39
C SER A 50 -5.02 5.42 6.51
N ALA A 51 -6.29 5.38 6.92
CA ALA A 51 -6.76 4.44 7.95
C ALA A 51 -6.59 2.97 7.52
N ALA A 52 -6.89 2.64 6.26
CA ALA A 52 -6.68 1.30 5.72
C ALA A 52 -5.19 0.91 5.68
N VAL A 53 -4.31 1.85 5.32
CA VAL A 53 -2.86 1.63 5.36
C VAL A 53 -2.38 1.43 6.80
N GLU A 54 -2.80 2.26 7.76
CA GLU A 54 -2.45 2.08 9.18
C GLU A 54 -2.88 0.71 9.71
N ARG A 55 -4.10 0.29 9.39
CA ARG A 55 -4.60 -1.03 9.77
C ARG A 55 -3.75 -2.15 9.18
N CYS A 56 -3.42 -2.07 7.90
CA CYS A 56 -2.59 -3.09 7.24
C CYS A 56 -1.18 -3.18 7.85
N LEU A 57 -0.55 -2.05 8.16
CA LEU A 57 0.74 -2.04 8.85
C LEU A 57 0.67 -2.72 10.23
N ASN A 58 -0.41 -2.46 10.98
CA ASN A 58 -0.62 -3.09 12.29
C ASN A 58 -0.91 -4.59 12.18
N ASP A 59 -1.83 -4.99 11.28
CA ASP A 59 -2.22 -6.38 11.08
C ASP A 59 -1.04 -7.24 10.60
N TYR A 60 -0.08 -6.64 9.87
CA TYR A 60 1.05 -7.33 9.27
C TYR A 60 2.41 -6.74 9.69
N ALA A 61 2.58 -6.39 10.97
CA ALA A 61 3.79 -5.73 11.48
C ALA A 61 5.11 -6.51 11.26
N GLN A 62 5.04 -7.82 11.02
CA GLN A 62 6.20 -8.69 10.74
C GLN A 62 6.38 -9.03 9.26
N ASP A 63 5.60 -8.41 8.37
CA ASP A 63 5.68 -8.59 6.94
C ASP A 63 6.31 -7.37 6.25
N TYR A 64 6.72 -7.55 5.00
CA TYR A 64 6.90 -6.45 4.07
C TYR A 64 5.52 -5.93 3.66
N VAL A 65 5.35 -4.62 3.61
CA VAL A 65 4.11 -3.99 3.10
C VAL A 65 4.46 -2.97 2.04
N ARG A 66 3.71 -2.95 0.93
CA ARG A 66 3.88 -1.98 -0.16
C ARG A 66 2.57 -1.30 -0.55
N LEU A 67 2.69 -0.04 -0.96
CA LEU A 67 1.65 0.69 -1.68
C LEU A 67 1.75 0.42 -3.18
N ILE A 68 0.62 0.46 -3.86
CA ILE A 68 0.50 0.30 -5.30
C ILE A 68 -0.40 1.40 -5.85
N GLY A 69 0.09 2.15 -6.84
CA GLY A 69 -0.75 3.01 -7.68
C GLY A 69 -1.27 2.21 -8.87
N ILE A 70 -2.58 2.22 -9.09
CA ILE A 70 -3.23 1.47 -10.17
C ILE A 70 -4.00 2.45 -11.06
N ASP A 71 -3.71 2.43 -12.36
CA ASP A 71 -4.48 3.18 -13.35
C ASP A 71 -5.88 2.55 -13.50
N PRO A 72 -6.96 3.28 -13.18
CA PRO A 72 -8.31 2.73 -13.24
C PRO A 72 -8.79 2.45 -14.68
N LYS A 73 -8.16 3.03 -15.70
CA LYS A 73 -8.50 2.83 -17.12
C LYS A 73 -7.81 1.60 -17.68
N THR A 74 -6.49 1.51 -17.54
CA THR A 74 -5.68 0.42 -18.13
C THR A 74 -5.54 -0.79 -17.21
N LYS A 75 -5.87 -0.64 -15.92
CA LYS A 75 -5.68 -1.65 -14.86
C LYS A 75 -4.21 -2.02 -14.62
N GLN A 76 -3.28 -1.19 -15.06
CA GLN A 76 -1.85 -1.38 -14.86
C GLN A 76 -1.38 -0.78 -13.54
N ARG A 77 -0.32 -1.37 -12.97
CA ARG A 77 0.40 -0.80 -11.83
C ARG A 77 1.34 0.28 -12.36
N ILE A 78 1.15 1.51 -11.92
CA ILE A 78 1.97 2.66 -12.34
C ILE A 78 3.05 3.00 -11.30
N MET A 79 2.93 2.44 -10.09
CA MET A 79 3.87 2.67 -8.99
C MET A 79 3.76 1.53 -7.97
N GLU A 80 4.90 1.10 -7.43
CA GLU A 80 5.00 0.20 -6.28
C GLU A 80 6.04 0.75 -5.30
N HIS A 81 5.71 0.83 -4.01
CA HIS A 81 6.64 1.35 -2.99
C HIS A 81 6.49 0.61 -1.66
N ILE A 82 7.58 0.00 -1.19
CA ILE A 82 7.62 -0.70 0.09
C ILE A 82 7.67 0.33 1.21
N ILE A 83 6.63 0.34 2.06
CA ILE A 83 6.47 1.26 3.20
C ILE A 83 6.76 0.60 4.55
N GLN A 84 6.91 -0.73 4.59
CA GLN A 84 7.32 -1.48 5.78
C GLN A 84 8.27 -2.60 5.40
N ARG A 85 9.31 -2.79 6.23
CA ARG A 85 10.21 -3.94 6.16
C ARG A 85 10.29 -4.56 7.55
N PRO A 86 10.18 -5.89 7.68
CA PRO A 86 10.11 -6.52 8.99
C PRO A 86 11.46 -6.52 9.69
N GLY A 87 11.46 -6.09 10.96
CA GLY A 87 12.67 -6.00 11.80
C GLY A 87 13.54 -4.78 11.52
N ARG A 88 12.99 -3.76 10.85
CA ARG A 88 13.62 -2.43 10.70
C ARG A 88 12.75 -1.37 11.34
#